data_AF-A0A9P8ZFM6-F1
#
_entry.id   AF-A0A9P8ZFM6-F1
#
_cell.length_a   1.000
_cell.length_b   1.000
_cell.length_c   1.000
_cell.angle_alpha   90.00
_cell.angle_beta   90.00
_cell.angle_gamma   90.00
#
_symmetry.space_group_name_H-M   'P 1'
#
loop_
_entity.id
_entity.type
_entity.pdbx_description
1 polymer ?
#
loop_
_entity_poly.entity_id
_entity_poly.type
_entity_poly.pdbx_seq_one_letter_code
_entity_poly.pdbx_strand_id
1 'polypeptide(L)'
;MSDDNDRDDMRSMASFDTMWSSPSNRSIVSPTWTPRQSVQLEDGLVQRLQIAEERSQHQAAELALSQESARRILEEERSKRADLELRYMELEERYQRAMPFVKSQQPGTDLVERDEIGRSAANNVARVLRVRATHNFDATEEGELGFHEGAIITVVNRDFKDWWRGTLGGRSGVFPTNYVEPLPVRVRGLHTFTPTEDGELGFVKGDIITVIDHKYKDWWLGRLGARSGVFPTNYVEPLPEPTSMDLLRSAEEEAAMFAQAADIELLHSMLLSFDPVRYNLTSDGPIAELYKSSVTLRPKIINLIDTYSQKRADLVALNESFVKARGLYERITEDSIARQEYNRPE
;
A
#
# COMPACT_ATOMS: atom_id res chain seq x y z
N MET A 1 18.60 -42.84 20.92
CA MET A 1 19.93 -42.52 20.38
C MET A 1 19.87 -41.02 20.10
N SER A 2 20.05 -40.20 21.14
CA SER A 2 21.37 -39.66 21.56
C SER A 2 21.70 -38.46 20.66
N ASP A 3 21.91 -37.23 21.12
CA ASP A 3 22.16 -36.71 22.47
C ASP A 3 21.68 -35.24 22.59
N ASP A 4 21.18 -34.91 23.78
CA ASP A 4 21.08 -33.57 24.35
C ASP A 4 22.48 -33.06 24.72
N ASN A 5 22.80 -31.80 24.40
CA ASN A 5 23.57 -30.94 25.31
C ASN A 5 23.53 -29.48 24.82
N ASP A 6 22.94 -28.59 25.62
CA ASP A 6 23.40 -27.19 25.84
C ASP A 6 22.34 -26.42 26.64
N ARG A 7 22.20 -26.81 27.90
CA ARG A 7 21.68 -25.97 28.99
C ARG A 7 22.35 -26.45 30.27
N ASP A 8 23.42 -25.76 30.68
CA ASP A 8 23.76 -25.56 32.09
C ASP A 8 25.08 -24.78 32.18
N ASP A 9 25.00 -23.51 32.60
CA ASP A 9 26.04 -22.89 33.42
C ASP A 9 25.51 -21.61 34.07
N MET A 10 24.48 -21.78 34.90
CA MET A 10 24.14 -20.85 35.98
C MET A 10 24.00 -21.66 37.27
N ARG A 11 25.13 -21.98 37.91
CA ARG A 11 25.23 -22.30 39.35
C ARG A 11 26.68 -22.55 39.73
N SER A 12 27.33 -21.56 40.36
CA SER A 12 28.21 -21.78 41.52
C SER A 12 28.76 -20.45 42.05
N MET A 13 27.95 -19.70 42.79
CA MET A 13 28.44 -18.73 43.78
C MET A 13 28.09 -19.29 45.17
N ALA A 14 28.86 -20.27 45.62
CA ALA A 14 28.86 -20.72 47.01
C ALA A 14 30.15 -21.50 47.32
N SER A 15 31.17 -20.79 47.82
CA SER A 15 32.11 -21.22 48.86
C SER A 15 33.37 -20.36 48.79
N PHE A 16 33.33 -19.22 49.45
CA PHE A 16 34.54 -18.51 49.87
C PHE A 16 34.81 -18.90 51.32
N ASP A 17 35.20 -20.15 51.54
CA ASP A 17 35.89 -20.55 52.76
C ASP A 17 36.64 -21.85 52.52
N THR A 18 37.84 -21.95 53.07
CA THR A 18 38.77 -23.10 53.04
C THR A 18 39.77 -23.14 51.88
N MET A 19 40.93 -22.51 52.07
CA MET A 19 42.26 -23.06 51.72
C MET A 19 43.39 -22.14 52.24
N TRP A 20 43.49 -21.98 53.56
CA TRP A 20 44.79 -21.76 54.19
C TRP A 20 45.32 -23.12 54.65
N SER A 21 45.98 -23.81 53.72
CA SER A 21 46.89 -24.90 54.06
C SER A 21 48.13 -24.72 53.21
N SER A 22 49.21 -24.32 53.86
CA SER A 22 50.55 -24.24 53.28
C SER A 22 50.95 -25.57 52.63
N PRO A 23 51.56 -25.52 51.44
CA PRO A 23 52.61 -26.45 51.07
C PRO A 23 53.95 -25.70 51.12
N SER A 24 54.80 -26.19 52.02
CA SER A 24 56.19 -25.80 52.14
C SER A 24 56.94 -25.99 50.82
N ASN A 25 57.77 -24.99 50.50
CA ASN A 25 59.06 -25.14 49.83
C ASN A 25 59.09 -25.40 48.30
N ARG A 26 58.75 -24.36 47.53
CA ARG A 26 59.61 -23.94 46.40
C ARG A 26 60.08 -22.52 46.69
N SER A 27 61.39 -22.34 46.82
CA SER A 27 62.03 -21.05 47.06
C SER A 27 61.74 -20.09 45.90
N ILE A 28 60.66 -19.30 46.01
CA ILE A 28 60.47 -18.11 45.19
C ILE A 28 61.44 -17.07 45.75
N VAL A 29 62.55 -16.88 45.05
CA VAL A 29 63.46 -15.76 45.34
C VAL A 29 62.68 -14.49 45.00
N SER A 30 62.14 -13.82 46.01
CA SER A 30 61.55 -12.48 45.83
C SER A 30 62.66 -11.58 45.29
N PRO A 31 62.48 -10.86 44.17
CA PRO A 31 63.49 -9.94 43.70
C PRO A 31 63.70 -8.89 44.78
N THR A 32 64.90 -8.77 45.33
CA THR A 32 65.28 -7.67 46.20
C THR A 32 65.54 -6.46 45.30
N TRP A 33 64.49 -5.71 45.03
CA TRP A 33 64.59 -4.47 44.27
C TRP A 33 65.45 -3.47 45.03
N THR A 34 66.42 -2.88 44.34
CA THR A 34 67.14 -1.73 44.91
C THR A 34 66.17 -0.55 45.04
N PRO A 35 66.35 0.37 46.01
CA PRO A 35 65.47 1.54 46.16
C PRO A 35 65.28 2.33 44.85
N ARG A 36 66.31 2.36 44.00
CA ARG A 36 66.27 3.01 42.68
C ARG A 36 65.36 2.29 41.68
N GLN A 37 65.33 0.96 41.70
CA GLN A 37 64.45 0.18 40.82
C GLN A 37 62.99 0.23 41.26
N SER A 38 62.72 0.31 42.57
CA SER A 38 61.37 0.50 43.10
C SER A 38 60.76 1.84 42.67
N VAL A 39 61.52 2.94 42.79
CA VAL A 39 61.08 4.28 42.35
C VAL A 39 60.80 4.31 40.84
N GLN A 40 61.67 3.68 40.03
CA GLN A 40 61.51 3.65 38.58
C GLN A 40 60.30 2.82 38.11
N LEU A 41 59.91 1.80 38.89
CA LEU A 41 58.68 1.03 38.68
C LEU A 41 57.44 1.83 39.10
N GLU A 42 57.49 2.56 40.22
CA GLU A 42 56.41 3.44 40.66
C GLU A 42 56.16 4.57 39.67
N ASP A 43 57.21 5.26 39.20
CA ASP A 43 57.11 6.29 38.16
C ASP A 43 56.49 5.73 36.86
N GLY A 44 56.91 4.53 36.46
CA GLY A 44 56.38 3.84 35.29
C GLY A 44 54.94 3.33 35.46
N LEU A 45 54.45 3.14 36.69
CA LEU A 45 53.05 2.81 36.99
C LEU A 45 52.19 4.09 36.99
N VAL A 46 52.68 5.17 37.58
CA VAL A 46 52.03 6.49 37.56
C VAL A 46 51.82 6.96 36.13
N GLN A 47 52.85 6.87 35.28
CA GLN A 47 52.74 7.27 33.88
C GLN A 47 51.75 6.40 33.09
N ARG A 48 51.69 5.09 33.37
CA ARG A 48 50.72 4.19 32.74
C ARG A 48 49.28 4.42 33.20
N LEU A 49 49.08 4.73 34.49
CA LEU A 49 47.78 5.11 35.03
C LEU A 49 47.28 6.42 34.41
N GLN A 50 48.16 7.40 34.26
CA GLN A 50 47.79 8.69 33.66
C GLN A 50 47.42 8.56 32.18
N ILE A 51 48.17 7.76 31.40
CA ILE A 51 47.80 7.45 30.00
C ILE A 51 46.48 6.68 29.93
N ALA A 52 46.24 5.74 30.86
CA ALA A 52 44.98 5.00 30.91
C ALA A 52 43.80 5.92 31.25
N GLU A 53 44.00 6.87 32.16
CA GLU A 53 43.00 7.88 32.53
C GLU A 53 42.71 8.84 31.38
N GLU A 54 43.74 9.37 30.71
CA GLU A 54 43.58 10.22 29.51
C GLU A 54 42.86 9.49 28.38
N ARG A 55 43.18 8.21 28.15
CA ARG A 55 42.47 7.37 27.16
C ARG A 55 41.02 7.13 27.55
N SER A 56 40.74 6.92 28.85
CA SER A 56 39.38 6.76 29.36
C SER A 56 38.57 8.04 29.19
N GLN A 57 39.16 9.19 29.50
CA GLN A 57 38.53 10.50 29.30
C GLN A 57 38.27 10.79 27.81
N HIS A 58 39.23 10.46 26.93
CA HIS A 58 39.06 10.63 25.49
C HIS A 58 37.93 9.75 24.92
N GLN A 59 37.87 8.46 25.32
CA GLN A 59 36.75 7.58 24.93
C GLN A 59 35.40 8.08 25.46
N ALA A 60 35.35 8.60 26.69
CA ALA A 60 34.14 9.16 27.24
C ALA A 60 33.68 10.42 26.48
N ALA A 61 34.62 11.29 26.09
CA ALA A 61 34.33 12.48 25.29
C ALA A 61 33.82 12.13 23.88
N GLU A 62 34.43 11.13 23.23
CA GLU A 62 34.01 10.65 21.91
C GLU A 62 32.61 10.02 21.95
N LEU A 63 32.33 9.22 22.98
CA LEU A 63 30.99 8.66 23.19
C LEU A 63 29.96 9.76 23.46
N ALA A 64 30.30 10.79 24.24
CA ALA A 64 29.42 11.92 24.50
C ALA A 64 29.09 12.69 23.21
N LEU A 65 30.10 12.96 22.37
CA LEU A 65 29.90 13.61 21.07
C LEU A 65 29.02 12.76 20.14
N SER A 66 29.24 11.45 20.11
CA SER A 66 28.43 10.51 19.34
C SER A 66 26.99 10.39 19.87
N GLN A 67 26.78 10.49 21.18
CA GLN A 67 25.45 10.49 21.78
C GLN A 67 24.71 11.80 21.50
N GLU A 68 25.42 12.93 21.52
CA GLU A 68 24.85 14.24 21.21
C GLU A 68 24.47 14.38 19.74
N SER A 69 25.30 13.86 18.81
CA SER A 69 24.95 13.81 17.39
C SER A 69 23.73 12.93 17.12
N ALA A 70 23.64 11.75 17.75
CA ALA A 70 22.47 10.88 17.67
C ALA A 70 21.20 11.55 18.22
N ARG A 71 21.31 12.30 19.33
CA ARG A 71 20.21 13.09 19.88
C ARG A 71 19.74 14.17 18.92
N ARG A 72 20.66 14.91 18.29
CA ARG A 72 20.32 15.93 17.29
C ARG A 72 19.58 15.34 16.09
N ILE A 73 20.04 14.21 15.55
CA ILE A 73 19.37 13.53 14.44
C ILE A 73 17.94 13.12 14.83
N LEU A 74 17.78 12.56 16.03
CA LEU A 74 16.48 12.13 16.52
C LEU A 74 15.52 13.32 16.75
N GLU A 75 16.03 14.43 17.28
CA GLU A 75 15.27 15.67 17.49
C GLU A 75 14.82 16.25 16.14
N GLU A 76 15.70 16.26 15.14
CA GLU A 76 15.39 16.74 13.79
C GLU A 76 14.33 15.86 13.11
N GLU A 77 14.46 14.54 13.21
CA GLU A 77 13.45 13.58 12.71
C GLU A 77 12.11 13.75 13.44
N ARG A 78 12.13 13.99 14.75
CA ARG A 78 10.93 14.29 15.54
C ARG A 78 10.28 15.60 15.12
N SER A 79 11.07 16.63 14.83
CA SER A 79 10.57 17.92 14.33
C SER A 79 9.95 17.77 12.94
N LYS A 80 10.59 17.05 12.02
CA LYS A 80 10.05 16.77 10.68
C LYS A 80 8.73 16.02 10.75
N ARG A 81 8.62 15.06 11.68
CA ARG A 81 7.37 14.32 11.93
C ARG A 81 6.29 15.23 12.50
N ALA A 82 6.62 16.08 13.46
CA ALA A 82 5.67 17.04 14.03
C ALA A 82 5.15 18.04 12.99
N ASP A 83 6.01 18.56 12.11
CA ASP A 83 5.61 19.45 11.01
C ASP A 83 4.70 18.74 10.00
N LEU A 84 5.03 17.48 9.65
CA LEU A 84 4.18 16.67 8.78
C LEU A 84 2.82 16.41 9.42
N GLU A 85 2.80 16.13 10.72
CA GLU A 85 1.59 15.88 11.50
C GLU A 85 0.73 17.15 11.61
N LEU A 86 1.34 18.31 11.84
CA LEU A 86 0.65 19.61 11.80
C LEU A 86 0.02 19.87 10.42
N ARG A 87 0.75 19.59 9.34
CA ARG A 87 0.25 19.74 7.97
C ARG A 87 -0.90 18.79 7.65
N TYR A 88 -0.87 17.57 8.17
CA TYR A 88 -1.99 16.63 8.10
C TYR A 88 -3.18 17.17 8.89
N MET A 89 -2.98 17.71 10.08
CA MET A 89 -4.04 18.31 10.89
C MET A 89 -4.70 19.53 10.21
N GLU A 90 -3.92 20.42 9.57
CA GLU A 90 -4.47 21.56 8.82
C GLU A 90 -5.30 21.12 7.62
N LEU A 91 -4.84 20.08 6.91
CA LEU A 91 -5.58 19.47 5.80
C LEU A 91 -6.90 18.85 6.30
N GLU A 92 -6.85 18.17 7.45
CA GLU A 92 -7.99 17.59 8.15
C GLU A 92 -8.99 18.68 8.57
N GLU A 93 -8.53 19.80 9.13
CA GLU A 93 -9.38 20.93 9.51
C GLU A 93 -10.04 21.57 8.29
N ARG A 94 -9.28 21.80 7.21
CA ARG A 94 -9.81 22.31 5.94
C ARG A 94 -10.88 21.38 5.37
N TYR A 95 -10.69 20.07 5.48
CA TYR A 95 -11.65 19.05 5.08
C TYR A 95 -12.90 19.07 5.97
N GLN A 96 -12.73 19.10 7.29
CA GLN A 96 -13.84 19.18 8.24
C GLN A 96 -14.61 20.50 8.17
N ARG A 97 -14.00 21.58 7.67
CA ARG A 97 -14.67 22.87 7.44
C ARG A 97 -15.57 22.86 6.20
N ALA A 98 -15.25 22.04 5.19
CA ALA A 98 -16.07 21.85 3.99
C ALA A 98 -17.28 20.92 4.25
N MET A 99 -17.11 19.92 5.11
CA MET A 99 -18.10 18.85 5.36
C MET A 99 -19.48 19.25 6.00
N PRO A 100 -19.65 20.34 6.78
CA PRO A 100 -20.94 20.73 7.37
C PRO A 100 -21.93 21.33 6.37
N PHE A 101 -21.46 21.96 5.29
CA PHE A 101 -22.34 22.59 4.29
C PHE A 101 -23.02 21.52 3.41
N VAL A 102 -22.29 20.45 3.06
CA VAL A 102 -22.77 19.32 2.25
C VAL A 102 -23.86 18.47 2.95
N LYS A 103 -23.84 18.37 4.28
CA LYS A 103 -24.89 17.68 5.06
C LYS A 103 -26.26 18.37 4.99
N SER A 104 -26.31 19.67 4.66
CA SER A 104 -27.54 20.47 4.72
C SER A 104 -28.46 20.33 3.48
N GLN A 105 -28.01 19.67 2.41
CA GLN A 105 -28.78 19.50 1.17
C GLN A 105 -29.32 18.08 0.92
N GLN A 106 -29.29 17.17 1.92
CA GLN A 106 -29.94 15.87 1.78
C GLN A 106 -31.48 16.01 1.90
N PRO A 107 -32.28 15.43 0.98
CA PRO A 107 -33.72 15.35 1.18
C PRO A 107 -34.01 14.51 2.42
N GLY A 108 -34.82 15.05 3.33
CA GLY A 108 -35.01 14.52 4.68
C GLY A 108 -35.58 13.10 4.71
N THR A 109 -34.87 12.21 5.41
CA THR A 109 -35.41 10.94 5.92
C THR A 109 -35.09 10.82 7.42
N ASP A 110 -36.07 10.33 8.17
CA ASP A 110 -36.24 10.45 9.61
C ASP A 110 -35.14 9.82 10.50
N LEU A 111 -35.04 10.39 11.70
CA LEU A 111 -33.87 10.44 12.59
C LEU A 111 -33.62 9.19 13.48
N VAL A 112 -33.91 7.96 13.03
CA VAL A 112 -33.79 6.78 13.91
C VAL A 112 -32.77 5.72 13.42
N GLU A 113 -32.33 5.72 12.16
CA GLU A 113 -31.43 4.68 11.59
C GLU A 113 -29.92 5.01 11.62
N ARG A 114 -29.51 6.11 12.25
CA ARG A 114 -28.17 6.69 12.08
C ARG A 114 -27.00 5.87 12.66
N ASP A 115 -27.24 4.93 13.58
CA ASP A 115 -26.16 4.15 14.21
C ASP A 115 -25.87 2.77 13.55
N GLU A 116 -26.73 2.30 12.64
CA GLU A 116 -26.53 1.03 11.93
C GLU A 116 -25.86 1.23 10.57
N ILE A 117 -26.24 2.27 9.82
CA ILE A 117 -25.72 2.54 8.47
C ILE A 117 -24.22 2.88 8.50
N GLY A 118 -23.77 3.58 9.52
CA GLY A 118 -22.35 3.88 9.69
C GLY A 118 -21.50 2.62 9.96
N ARG A 119 -21.95 1.72 10.84
CA ARG A 119 -21.24 0.45 11.08
C ARG A 119 -21.21 -0.42 9.81
N SER A 120 -22.25 -0.33 8.98
CA SER A 120 -22.35 -1.02 7.69
C SER A 120 -21.33 -0.52 6.65
N ALA A 121 -21.07 0.78 6.55
CA ALA A 121 -20.09 1.33 5.59
C ALA A 121 -18.63 0.92 5.91
N ALA A 122 -18.21 0.98 7.19
CA ALA A 122 -16.89 0.51 7.62
C ALA A 122 -16.73 -1.02 7.46
N ASN A 123 -17.77 -1.80 7.76
CA ASN A 123 -17.81 -3.23 7.45
C ASN A 123 -17.81 -3.50 5.93
N ASN A 124 -18.38 -2.63 5.11
CA ASN A 124 -18.34 -2.77 3.66
C ASN A 124 -16.93 -2.53 3.11
N VAL A 125 -16.13 -1.58 3.64
CA VAL A 125 -14.73 -1.42 3.20
C VAL A 125 -13.89 -2.67 3.50
N ALA A 126 -14.03 -3.24 4.70
CA ALA A 126 -13.38 -4.51 5.06
C ALA A 126 -13.94 -5.72 4.29
N ARG A 127 -15.07 -5.60 3.59
CA ARG A 127 -15.56 -6.62 2.64
C ARG A 127 -15.05 -6.39 1.21
N VAL A 128 -14.44 -5.25 0.94
CA VAL A 128 -14.17 -4.77 -0.42
C VAL A 128 -12.68 -4.62 -0.68
N LEU A 129 -11.86 -4.43 0.35
CA LEU A 129 -10.42 -4.49 0.18
C LEU A 129 -10.01 -5.92 -0.17
N ARG A 130 -9.61 -6.09 -1.42
CA ARG A 130 -9.03 -7.32 -1.93
C ARG A 130 -7.56 -7.07 -2.21
N VAL A 131 -6.78 -8.12 -2.03
CA VAL A 131 -5.35 -8.11 -2.34
C VAL A 131 -5.06 -9.26 -3.27
N ARG A 132 -4.08 -9.09 -4.16
CA ARG A 132 -3.56 -10.14 -5.02
C ARG A 132 -2.27 -10.65 -4.45
N ALA A 133 -2.13 -11.97 -4.31
CA ALA A 133 -0.88 -12.58 -3.91
C ALA A 133 0.18 -12.38 -5.00
N THR A 134 1.33 -11.83 -4.64
CA THR A 134 2.49 -11.67 -5.52
C THR A 134 3.41 -12.88 -5.48
N HIS A 135 3.29 -13.71 -4.44
CA HIS A 135 4.07 -14.93 -4.23
C HIS A 135 3.19 -16.03 -3.60
N ASN A 136 3.65 -17.27 -3.68
CA ASN A 136 3.08 -18.37 -2.92
C ASN A 136 3.35 -18.18 -1.41
N PHE A 137 2.39 -18.56 -0.58
CA PHE A 137 2.53 -18.62 0.87
C PHE A 137 1.93 -19.93 1.37
N ASP A 138 2.77 -20.80 1.90
CA ASP A 138 2.36 -22.07 2.48
C ASP A 138 2.06 -21.86 3.97
N ALA A 139 0.82 -22.12 4.39
CA ALA A 139 0.45 -22.05 5.79
C ALA A 139 1.10 -23.20 6.57
N THR A 140 1.87 -22.86 7.59
CA THR A 140 2.59 -23.81 8.45
C THR A 140 2.03 -23.84 9.87
N GLU A 141 1.39 -22.75 10.31
CA GLU A 141 0.78 -22.63 11.64
C GLU A 141 -0.76 -22.64 11.60
N GLU A 142 -1.37 -23.08 12.70
CA GLU A 142 -2.82 -23.07 12.86
C GLU A 142 -3.33 -21.63 12.92
N GLY A 143 -4.16 -21.25 11.96
CA GLY A 143 -4.70 -19.89 11.83
C GLY A 143 -4.07 -19.06 10.71
N GLU A 144 -3.03 -19.57 10.03
CA GLU A 144 -2.49 -18.97 8.81
C GLU A 144 -3.36 -19.28 7.59
N LEU A 145 -3.39 -18.36 6.62
CA LEU A 145 -4.09 -18.52 5.36
C LEU A 145 -3.09 -18.77 4.24
N GLY A 146 -2.97 -20.02 3.79
CA GLY A 146 -2.11 -20.39 2.67
C GLY A 146 -2.75 -20.09 1.30
N PHE A 147 -1.95 -19.63 0.34
CA PHE A 147 -2.37 -19.24 -1.01
C PHE A 147 -1.26 -19.36 -2.04
N HIS A 148 -1.64 -19.38 -3.32
CA HIS A 148 -0.71 -19.34 -4.45
C HIS A 148 -0.61 -17.93 -5.03
N GLU A 149 0.47 -17.66 -5.76
CA GLU A 149 0.65 -16.45 -6.55
C GLU A 149 -0.57 -16.22 -7.47
N GLY A 150 -1.03 -14.97 -7.52
CA GLY A 150 -2.23 -14.56 -8.24
C GLY A 150 -3.54 -14.83 -7.50
N ALA A 151 -3.55 -15.49 -6.34
CA ALA A 151 -4.76 -15.67 -5.54
C ALA A 151 -5.32 -14.32 -5.07
N ILE A 152 -6.65 -14.18 -5.09
CA ILE A 152 -7.32 -12.96 -4.63
C ILE A 152 -7.93 -13.18 -3.25
N ILE A 153 -7.40 -12.48 -2.26
CA ILE A 153 -7.77 -12.61 -0.85
C ILE A 153 -8.63 -11.41 -0.45
N THR A 154 -9.74 -11.66 0.25
CA THR A 154 -10.55 -10.59 0.83
C THR A 154 -10.01 -10.23 2.20
N VAL A 155 -9.59 -8.99 2.41
CA VAL A 155 -8.95 -8.54 3.66
C VAL A 155 -10.01 -8.18 4.68
N VAL A 156 -10.09 -8.95 5.76
CA VAL A 156 -11.07 -8.78 6.85
C VAL A 156 -10.56 -7.81 7.92
N ASN A 157 -9.27 -7.79 8.23
CA ASN A 157 -8.70 -6.96 9.29
C ASN A 157 -7.22 -6.62 8.98
N ARG A 158 -6.82 -5.36 9.27
CA ARG A 158 -5.47 -4.82 9.04
C ARG A 158 -4.84 -4.20 10.29
N ASP A 159 -5.32 -4.55 11.47
CA ASP A 159 -4.90 -3.93 12.74
C ASP A 159 -3.41 -4.18 13.02
N PHE A 160 -2.86 -5.26 12.47
CA PHE A 160 -1.43 -5.55 12.52
C PHE A 160 -0.74 -5.11 11.24
N LYS A 161 0.38 -4.41 11.41
CA LYS A 161 1.16 -3.84 10.31
C LYS A 161 1.69 -4.89 9.35
N ASP A 162 2.23 -5.98 9.90
CA ASP A 162 2.97 -6.97 9.11
C ASP A 162 2.11 -8.16 8.68
N TRP A 163 0.98 -8.38 9.36
CA TRP A 163 0.07 -9.51 9.12
C TRP A 163 -1.39 -9.05 9.02
N TRP A 164 -2.06 -9.39 7.93
CA TRP A 164 -3.48 -9.11 7.76
C TRP A 164 -4.30 -10.38 7.90
N ARG A 165 -5.54 -10.23 8.39
CA ARG A 165 -6.52 -11.31 8.39
C ARG A 165 -7.35 -11.23 7.13
N GLY A 166 -7.58 -12.35 6.46
CA GLY A 166 -8.46 -12.38 5.30
C GLY A 166 -9.13 -13.72 5.06
N THR A 167 -9.89 -13.78 3.97
CA THR A 167 -10.58 -14.99 3.52
C THR A 167 -10.25 -15.32 2.06
N LEU A 168 -10.06 -16.62 1.80
CA LEU A 168 -9.82 -17.17 0.46
C LEU A 168 -10.57 -18.51 0.34
N GLY A 169 -11.54 -18.58 -0.57
CA GLY A 169 -12.29 -19.82 -0.83
C GLY A 169 -13.01 -20.37 0.40
N GLY A 170 -13.56 -19.49 1.27
CA GLY A 170 -14.24 -19.87 2.51
C GLY A 170 -13.31 -20.18 3.69
N ARG A 171 -11.99 -20.29 3.47
CA ARG A 171 -10.99 -20.39 4.54
C ARG A 171 -10.64 -19.00 5.05
N SER A 172 -10.40 -18.87 6.35
CA SER A 172 -10.01 -17.62 7.00
C SER A 172 -8.73 -17.81 7.79
N GLY A 173 -7.85 -16.82 7.75
CA GLY A 173 -6.59 -16.87 8.49
C GLY A 173 -5.79 -15.59 8.32
N VAL A 174 -4.63 -15.55 8.96
CA VAL A 174 -3.67 -14.44 8.82
C VAL A 174 -2.66 -14.71 7.72
N PHE A 175 -2.16 -13.65 7.10
CA PHE A 175 -1.13 -13.73 6.07
C PHE A 175 -0.22 -12.51 6.08
N PRO A 176 1.03 -12.65 5.61
CA PRO A 176 1.99 -11.56 5.62
C PRO A 176 1.69 -10.52 4.52
N THR A 177 1.80 -9.24 4.87
CA THR A 177 1.44 -8.12 3.99
C THR A 177 2.37 -7.93 2.79
N ASN A 178 3.62 -8.37 2.88
CA ASN A 178 4.61 -8.26 1.80
C ASN A 178 4.46 -9.32 0.71
N TYR A 179 3.57 -10.30 0.88
CA TYR A 179 3.25 -11.33 -0.13
C TYR A 179 2.04 -10.96 -0.98
N VAL A 180 1.49 -9.76 -0.76
CA VAL A 180 0.28 -9.31 -1.42
C VAL A 180 0.40 -7.86 -1.87
N GLU A 181 -0.35 -7.51 -2.89
CA GLU A 181 -0.52 -6.13 -3.31
C GLU A 181 -2.01 -5.74 -3.26
N PRO A 182 -2.35 -4.52 -2.81
CA PRO A 182 -3.72 -4.05 -2.78
C PRO A 182 -4.27 -3.90 -4.19
N LEU A 183 -5.47 -4.43 -4.41
CA LEU A 183 -6.18 -4.24 -5.66
C LEU A 183 -6.96 -2.92 -5.63
N PRO A 184 -7.06 -2.23 -6.78
CA PRO A 184 -7.84 -1.02 -6.89
C PRO A 184 -9.31 -1.33 -6.61
N VAL A 185 -9.86 -0.71 -5.57
CA VAL A 185 -11.28 -0.85 -5.24
C VAL A 185 -12.10 -0.10 -6.28
N ARG A 186 -13.10 -0.77 -6.86
CA ARG A 186 -14.04 -0.16 -7.80
C ARG A 186 -15.44 -0.17 -7.20
N VAL A 187 -16.19 0.89 -7.45
CA VAL A 187 -17.58 1.02 -7.01
C VAL A 187 -18.46 1.43 -8.18
N ARG A 188 -19.74 1.05 -8.16
CA ARG A 188 -20.75 1.48 -9.11
C ARG A 188 -21.66 2.52 -8.48
N GLY A 189 -21.96 3.61 -9.17
CA GLY A 189 -22.99 4.55 -8.77
C GLY A 189 -24.38 3.90 -8.73
N LEU A 190 -25.02 3.85 -7.56
CA LEU A 190 -26.41 3.43 -7.40
C LEU A 190 -27.40 4.53 -7.80
N HIS A 191 -26.99 5.79 -7.58
CA HIS A 191 -27.75 6.99 -7.88
C HIS A 191 -26.85 8.02 -8.55
N THR A 192 -27.45 8.95 -9.30
CA THR A 192 -26.73 10.10 -9.85
C THR A 192 -26.39 11.06 -8.72
N PHE A 193 -25.12 11.47 -8.64
CA PHE A 193 -24.64 12.47 -7.71
C PHE A 193 -24.15 13.69 -8.49
N THR A 194 -24.80 14.83 -8.25
CA THR A 194 -24.43 16.10 -8.87
C THR A 194 -23.57 16.89 -7.89
N PRO A 195 -22.34 17.25 -8.26
CA PRO A 195 -21.44 17.97 -7.37
C PRO A 195 -21.93 19.40 -7.19
N THR A 196 -21.89 19.85 -5.94
CA THR A 196 -22.31 21.18 -5.47
C THR A 196 -21.13 22.03 -5.04
N GLU A 197 -20.00 21.40 -4.69
CA GLU A 197 -18.77 22.07 -4.28
C GLU A 197 -17.57 21.69 -5.15
N ASP A 198 -16.58 22.58 -5.16
CA ASP A 198 -15.29 22.31 -5.78
C ASP A 198 -14.56 21.19 -5.03
N GLY A 199 -14.21 20.12 -5.77
CA GLY A 199 -13.56 18.94 -5.21
C GLY A 199 -14.49 17.73 -5.03
N GLU A 200 -15.79 17.88 -5.26
CA GLU A 200 -16.73 16.76 -5.33
C GLU A 200 -16.68 16.05 -6.69
N LEU A 201 -16.78 14.72 -6.67
CA LEU A 201 -16.79 13.90 -7.87
C LEU A 201 -18.23 13.59 -8.30
N GLY A 202 -18.73 14.29 -9.31
CA GLY A 202 -20.02 14.00 -9.93
C GLY A 202 -20.04 12.75 -10.81
N PHE A 203 -21.08 11.93 -10.67
CA PHE A 203 -21.28 10.70 -11.45
C PHE A 203 -22.77 10.40 -11.68
N VAL A 204 -23.08 9.59 -12.69
CA VAL A 204 -24.43 9.10 -12.96
C VAL A 204 -24.64 7.68 -12.44
N LYS A 205 -25.90 7.29 -12.23
CA LYS A 205 -26.23 5.90 -11.90
C LYS A 205 -25.64 4.95 -12.95
N GLY A 206 -24.87 3.97 -12.49
CA GLY A 206 -24.18 2.97 -13.31
C GLY A 206 -22.70 3.26 -13.55
N ASP A 207 -22.22 4.48 -13.31
CA ASP A 207 -20.81 4.82 -13.49
C ASP A 207 -19.90 3.99 -12.59
N ILE A 208 -18.73 3.62 -13.11
CA ILE A 208 -17.74 2.84 -12.37
C ILE A 208 -16.62 3.76 -11.91
N ILE A 209 -16.53 3.97 -10.60
CA ILE A 209 -15.57 4.86 -9.97
C ILE A 209 -14.44 4.01 -9.38
N THR A 210 -13.20 4.40 -9.63
CA THR A 210 -12.03 3.82 -8.98
C THR A 210 -11.76 4.57 -7.69
N VAL A 211 -11.78 3.88 -6.56
CA VAL A 211 -11.53 4.45 -5.23
C VAL A 211 -10.03 4.64 -5.06
N ILE A 212 -9.61 5.88 -4.81
CA ILE A 212 -8.22 6.26 -4.53
C ILE A 212 -7.95 6.20 -3.03
N ASP A 213 -8.83 6.79 -2.22
CA ASP A 213 -8.69 6.83 -0.76
C ASP A 213 -10.06 6.62 -0.09
N HIS A 214 -10.10 5.75 0.91
CA HIS A 214 -11.29 5.38 1.68
C HIS A 214 -11.10 5.59 3.19
N LYS A 215 -10.12 6.42 3.58
CA LYS A 215 -9.84 6.74 5.01
C LYS A 215 -11.07 7.22 5.77
N TYR A 216 -11.97 7.93 5.11
CA TYR A 216 -13.20 8.42 5.72
C TYR A 216 -14.36 7.48 5.45
N LYS A 217 -15.19 7.32 6.48
CA LYS A 217 -16.30 6.37 6.51
C LYS A 217 -17.43 6.71 5.54
N ASP A 218 -17.77 7.99 5.44
CA ASP A 218 -18.98 8.45 4.73
C ASP A 218 -18.66 9.05 3.35
N TRP A 219 -17.39 9.36 3.07
CA TRP A 219 -16.93 10.01 1.85
C TRP A 219 -15.62 9.41 1.37
N TRP A 220 -15.57 8.94 0.13
CA TRP A 220 -14.35 8.38 -0.46
C TRP A 220 -13.80 9.30 -1.53
N LEU A 221 -12.48 9.33 -1.65
CA LEU A 221 -11.81 9.97 -2.77
C LEU A 221 -11.82 8.99 -3.94
N GLY A 222 -12.43 9.41 -5.05
CA GLY A 222 -12.55 8.60 -6.25
C GLY A 222 -11.93 9.24 -7.47
N ARG A 223 -11.83 8.42 -8.52
CA ARG A 223 -11.53 8.84 -9.88
C ARG A 223 -12.58 8.26 -10.83
N LEU A 224 -13.09 9.11 -11.70
CA LEU A 224 -13.95 8.75 -12.82
C LEU A 224 -13.47 9.54 -14.04
N GLY A 225 -12.86 8.87 -15.01
CA GLY A 225 -12.23 9.60 -16.11
C GLY A 225 -11.02 10.40 -15.66
N ALA A 226 -10.93 11.60 -16.22
CA ALA A 226 -9.96 12.63 -15.82
C ALA A 226 -10.31 13.37 -14.53
N ARG A 227 -11.49 13.10 -13.96
CA ARG A 227 -11.98 13.81 -12.78
C ARG A 227 -11.67 13.00 -11.54
N SER A 228 -11.18 13.69 -10.51
CA SER A 228 -10.98 13.13 -9.18
C SER A 228 -11.63 14.06 -8.16
N GLY A 229 -12.21 13.47 -7.13
CA GLY A 229 -12.92 14.22 -6.11
C GLY A 229 -13.55 13.29 -5.09
N VAL A 230 -14.11 13.87 -4.05
CA VAL A 230 -14.77 13.12 -3.00
C VAL A 230 -16.21 12.80 -3.39
N PHE A 231 -16.71 11.65 -2.98
CA PHE A 231 -18.08 11.23 -3.24
C PHE A 231 -18.65 10.43 -2.05
N PRO A 232 -19.98 10.48 -1.84
CA PRO A 232 -20.60 9.87 -0.68
C PRO A 232 -20.76 8.34 -0.85
N THR A 233 -20.44 7.59 0.20
CA THR A 233 -20.41 6.12 0.16
C THR A 233 -21.78 5.47 0.03
N ASN A 234 -22.85 6.15 0.45
CA ASN A 234 -24.23 5.67 0.33
C ASN A 234 -24.82 5.81 -1.09
N TYR A 235 -24.11 6.45 -2.02
CA TYR A 235 -24.53 6.55 -3.43
C TYR A 235 -23.88 5.49 -4.31
N VAL A 236 -23.08 4.58 -3.73
CA VAL A 236 -22.33 3.60 -4.48
C VAL A 236 -22.46 2.19 -3.90
N GLU A 237 -22.31 1.19 -4.75
CA GLU A 237 -22.12 -0.21 -4.36
C GLU A 237 -20.70 -0.66 -4.73
N PRO A 238 -20.01 -1.42 -3.89
CA PRO A 238 -18.73 -1.98 -4.28
C PRO A 238 -18.90 -3.01 -5.39
N LEU A 239 -17.98 -2.99 -6.35
CA LEU A 239 -17.91 -3.98 -7.40
C LEU A 239 -16.77 -4.96 -7.13
N PRO A 240 -17.03 -6.28 -7.26
CA PRO A 240 -15.94 -7.23 -7.33
C PRO A 240 -15.10 -6.89 -8.56
N GLU A 241 -13.80 -6.80 -8.35
CA GLU A 241 -12.87 -6.77 -9.48
C GLU A 241 -13.09 -8.03 -10.35
N PRO A 242 -13.21 -7.88 -11.68
CA PRO A 242 -13.42 -9.00 -12.57
C PRO A 242 -12.29 -10.01 -12.40
N THR A 243 -12.66 -11.27 -12.21
CA THR A 243 -11.70 -12.37 -12.03
C THR A 243 -10.83 -12.49 -13.28
N SER A 244 -9.64 -13.06 -13.18
CA SER A 244 -8.81 -13.38 -14.37
C SER A 244 -9.60 -14.13 -15.45
N MET A 245 -10.49 -15.04 -15.05
CA MET A 245 -11.41 -15.73 -15.97
C MET A 245 -12.43 -14.81 -16.63
N ASP A 246 -13.00 -13.85 -15.90
CA ASP A 246 -13.96 -12.88 -16.44
C ASP A 246 -13.29 -11.95 -17.45
N LEU A 247 -12.04 -11.53 -17.15
CA LEU A 247 -11.21 -10.75 -18.06
C LEU A 247 -10.88 -11.53 -19.33
N LEU A 248 -10.50 -12.81 -19.19
CA LEU A 248 -10.18 -13.66 -20.32
C LEU A 248 -11.40 -13.84 -21.23
N ARG A 249 -12.56 -14.17 -20.64
CA ARG A 249 -13.82 -14.32 -21.36
C ARG A 249 -14.23 -13.01 -22.05
N SER A 250 -14.08 -11.87 -21.36
CA SER A 250 -14.36 -10.57 -21.97
C SER A 250 -13.41 -10.27 -23.14
N ALA A 251 -12.14 -10.67 -23.05
CA ALA A 251 -11.18 -10.50 -24.14
C ALA A 251 -11.48 -11.43 -25.32
N GLU A 252 -11.91 -12.67 -25.07
CA GLU A 252 -12.36 -13.60 -26.10
C GLU A 252 -13.64 -13.10 -26.79
N GLU A 253 -14.62 -12.64 -26.01
CA GLU A 253 -15.86 -12.04 -26.52
C GLU A 253 -15.53 -10.81 -27.39
N GLU A 254 -14.57 -9.98 -26.96
CA GLU A 254 -14.07 -8.84 -27.74
C GLU A 254 -13.36 -9.27 -29.03
N ALA A 255 -12.45 -10.24 -28.96
CA ALA A 255 -11.73 -10.76 -30.12
C ALA A 255 -12.67 -11.40 -31.14
N ALA A 256 -13.70 -12.12 -30.69
CA ALA A 256 -14.73 -12.69 -31.55
C ALA A 256 -15.54 -11.61 -32.29
N MET A 257 -15.81 -10.47 -31.65
CA MET A 257 -16.46 -9.34 -32.32
C MET A 257 -15.58 -8.72 -33.40
N PHE A 258 -14.29 -8.56 -33.14
CA PHE A 258 -13.34 -8.11 -34.16
C PHE A 258 -13.20 -9.11 -35.30
N ALA A 259 -13.29 -10.41 -35.03
CA ALA A 259 -13.30 -11.44 -36.07
C ALA A 259 -14.54 -11.32 -36.98
N GLN A 260 -15.72 -11.00 -36.42
CA GLN A 260 -16.95 -10.77 -37.18
C GLN A 260 -16.97 -9.45 -37.97
N ALA A 261 -15.98 -8.58 -37.82
CA ALA A 261 -15.88 -7.36 -38.64
C ALA A 261 -15.78 -7.67 -40.14
N ALA A 262 -15.19 -8.81 -40.52
CA ALA A 262 -15.11 -9.26 -41.92
C ALA A 262 -16.49 -9.53 -42.55
N ASP A 263 -17.48 -9.94 -41.75
CA ASP A 263 -18.84 -10.21 -42.22
C ASP A 263 -19.56 -8.92 -42.63
N ILE A 264 -19.26 -7.80 -41.95
CA ILE A 264 -19.81 -6.47 -42.27
C ILE A 264 -19.23 -5.99 -43.61
N GLU A 265 -17.92 -6.16 -43.82
CA GLU A 265 -17.25 -5.82 -45.08
C GLU A 265 -17.77 -6.68 -46.24
N LEU A 266 -17.95 -7.99 -46.00
CA LEU A 266 -18.54 -8.90 -46.98
C LEU A 266 -19.97 -8.50 -47.33
N LEU A 267 -20.81 -8.21 -46.33
CA LEU A 267 -22.17 -7.72 -46.55
C LEU A 267 -22.17 -6.45 -47.40
N HIS A 268 -21.31 -5.48 -47.07
CA HIS A 268 -21.20 -4.23 -47.80
C HIS A 268 -20.79 -4.48 -49.26
N SER A 269 -19.80 -5.34 -49.50
CA SER A 269 -19.38 -5.73 -50.85
C SER A 269 -20.50 -6.43 -51.62
N MET A 270 -21.22 -7.36 -50.98
CA MET A 270 -22.32 -8.08 -51.62
C MET A 270 -23.47 -7.14 -51.99
N LEU A 271 -23.81 -6.19 -51.11
CA LEU A 271 -24.82 -5.15 -51.37
C LEU A 271 -24.43 -4.21 -52.52
N LEU A 272 -23.17 -3.80 -52.61
CA LEU A 272 -22.69 -2.98 -53.74
C LEU A 272 -22.77 -3.72 -55.08
N SER A 273 -22.58 -5.04 -55.07
CA SER A 273 -22.65 -5.89 -56.26
C SER A 273 -24.06 -6.43 -56.56
N PHE A 274 -25.05 -6.11 -55.71
CA PHE A 274 -26.39 -6.69 -55.82
C PHE A 274 -27.17 -6.05 -56.96
N ASP A 275 -27.68 -6.89 -57.89
CA ASP A 275 -28.57 -6.46 -58.95
C ASP A 275 -30.04 -6.74 -58.55
N PRO A 276 -30.80 -5.70 -58.16
CA PRO A 276 -32.19 -5.84 -57.72
C PRO A 276 -33.17 -6.20 -58.84
N VAL A 277 -32.74 -6.16 -60.11
CA VAL A 277 -33.57 -6.58 -61.25
C VAL A 277 -33.48 -8.09 -61.46
N ARG A 278 -32.35 -8.71 -61.11
CA ARG A 278 -32.09 -10.14 -61.32
C ARG A 278 -32.39 -11.02 -60.11
N TYR A 279 -32.29 -10.48 -58.90
CA TYR A 279 -32.39 -11.27 -57.68
C TYR A 279 -33.34 -10.61 -56.67
N ASN A 280 -34.13 -11.42 -55.97
CA ASN A 280 -35.02 -10.97 -54.91
C ASN A 280 -34.34 -11.09 -53.55
N LEU A 281 -34.44 -10.05 -52.71
CA LEU A 281 -33.88 -10.04 -51.36
C LEU A 281 -34.81 -10.80 -50.42
N THR A 282 -34.73 -12.13 -50.43
CA THR A 282 -35.53 -12.99 -49.55
C THR A 282 -34.96 -13.02 -48.13
N SER A 283 -35.81 -13.22 -47.13
CA SER A 283 -35.43 -13.27 -45.70
C SER A 283 -34.46 -14.39 -45.34
N ASP A 284 -34.30 -15.39 -46.21
CA ASP A 284 -33.49 -16.60 -46.01
C ASP A 284 -32.25 -16.63 -46.92
N GLY A 285 -31.95 -15.53 -47.63
CA GLY A 285 -30.77 -15.43 -48.49
C GLY A 285 -29.49 -15.08 -47.72
N PRO A 286 -28.30 -15.33 -48.30
CA PRO A 286 -27.01 -15.04 -47.65
C PRO A 286 -26.84 -13.58 -47.22
N ILE A 287 -27.33 -12.63 -48.03
CA ILE A 287 -27.31 -11.19 -47.70
C ILE A 287 -28.22 -10.89 -46.51
N ALA A 288 -29.38 -11.55 -46.40
CA ALA A 288 -30.31 -11.34 -45.30
C ALA A 288 -29.79 -11.92 -43.99
N GLU A 289 -29.09 -13.06 -44.04
CA GLU A 289 -28.42 -13.65 -42.88
C GLU A 289 -27.25 -12.79 -42.39
N LEU A 290 -26.38 -12.33 -43.30
CA LEU A 290 -25.30 -11.40 -42.99
C LEU A 290 -25.82 -10.07 -42.44
N TYR A 291 -26.92 -9.55 -42.99
CA TYR A 291 -27.58 -8.34 -42.50
C TYR A 291 -28.13 -8.54 -41.08
N LYS A 292 -28.87 -9.63 -40.83
CA LYS A 292 -29.36 -9.97 -39.48
C LYS A 292 -28.22 -10.05 -38.48
N SER A 293 -27.12 -10.74 -38.82
CA SER A 293 -25.92 -10.84 -37.98
C SER A 293 -25.32 -9.45 -37.70
N SER A 294 -25.07 -8.66 -38.74
CA SER A 294 -24.47 -7.31 -38.65
C SER A 294 -25.29 -6.34 -37.80
N VAL A 295 -26.63 -6.40 -37.89
CA VAL A 295 -27.51 -5.53 -37.08
C VAL A 295 -27.38 -5.83 -35.58
N THR A 296 -27.22 -7.10 -35.20
CA THR A 296 -27.04 -7.48 -33.78
C THR A 296 -25.69 -7.04 -33.20
N LEU A 297 -24.70 -6.79 -34.04
CA LEU A 297 -23.37 -6.34 -33.64
C LEU A 297 -23.32 -4.85 -33.31
N ARG A 298 -24.15 -4.03 -33.95
CA ARG A 298 -24.16 -2.57 -33.76
C ARG A 298 -24.18 -2.10 -32.29
N PRO A 299 -25.08 -2.57 -31.41
CA PRO A 299 -25.06 -2.12 -30.01
C PRO A 299 -23.78 -2.53 -29.28
N LYS A 300 -23.21 -3.70 -29.61
CA LYS A 300 -21.96 -4.17 -28.99
C LYS A 300 -20.76 -3.33 -29.43
N ILE A 301 -20.69 -2.98 -30.73
CA ILE A 301 -19.64 -2.10 -31.27
C ILE A 301 -19.69 -0.73 -30.59
N ILE A 302 -20.88 -0.15 -30.44
CA ILE A 302 -21.06 1.14 -29.74
C ILE A 302 -20.54 1.05 -28.30
N ASN A 303 -20.94 0.01 -27.56
CA ASN A 303 -20.44 -0.20 -26.20
C ASN A 303 -18.92 -0.35 -26.14
N LEU A 304 -18.32 -1.02 -27.13
CA LEU A 304 -16.87 -1.19 -27.20
C LEU A 304 -16.16 0.14 -27.47
N ILE A 305 -16.68 0.94 -28.41
CA ILE A 305 -16.18 2.30 -28.68
C ILE A 305 -16.21 3.14 -27.41
N ASP A 306 -17.34 3.15 -26.70
CA ASP A 306 -17.49 3.91 -25.46
C ASP A 306 -16.49 3.41 -24.39
N THR A 307 -16.36 2.10 -24.24
CA THR A 307 -15.42 1.48 -23.29
C THR A 307 -13.97 1.87 -23.58
N TYR A 308 -13.55 1.80 -24.84
CA TYR A 308 -12.17 2.14 -25.24
C TYR A 308 -11.90 3.63 -25.23
N SER A 309 -12.89 4.45 -25.57
CA SER A 309 -12.82 5.90 -25.43
C SER A 309 -12.60 6.29 -23.97
N GLN A 310 -13.35 5.68 -23.04
CA GLN A 310 -13.20 5.89 -21.61
C GLN A 310 -11.84 5.40 -21.11
N LYS A 311 -11.42 4.18 -21.45
CA LYS A 311 -10.08 3.65 -21.09
C LYS A 311 -8.96 4.58 -21.57
N ARG A 312 -9.06 5.13 -22.78
CA ARG A 312 -8.09 6.09 -23.31
C ARG A 312 -8.08 7.37 -22.48
N ALA A 313 -9.25 7.92 -22.15
CA ALA A 313 -9.36 9.11 -21.30
C ALA A 313 -8.74 8.88 -19.91
N ASP A 314 -8.98 7.72 -19.30
CA ASP A 314 -8.40 7.33 -18.01
C ASP A 314 -6.87 7.26 -18.08
N LEU A 315 -6.31 6.66 -19.14
CA LEU A 315 -4.86 6.57 -19.35
C LEU A 315 -4.21 7.95 -19.55
N VAL A 316 -4.85 8.83 -20.33
CA VAL A 316 -4.36 10.21 -20.51
C VAL A 316 -4.35 10.95 -19.18
N ALA A 317 -5.42 10.86 -18.40
CA ALA A 317 -5.51 11.49 -17.09
C ALA A 317 -4.50 10.93 -16.09
N LEU A 318 -4.27 9.61 -16.11
CA LEU A 318 -3.23 8.97 -15.29
C LEU A 318 -1.85 9.51 -15.66
N ASN A 319 -1.55 9.65 -16.95
CA ASN A 319 -0.30 10.21 -17.42
C ASN A 319 -0.14 11.68 -16.99
N GLU A 320 -1.18 12.51 -17.10
CA GLU A 320 -1.15 13.89 -16.60
C GLU A 320 -0.91 13.95 -15.08
N SER A 321 -1.57 13.09 -14.33
CA SER A 321 -1.38 12.97 -12.87
C SER A 321 0.05 12.57 -12.53
N PHE A 322 0.63 11.63 -13.28
CA PHE A 322 2.02 11.20 -13.11
C PHE A 322 2.99 12.35 -13.37
N VAL A 323 2.81 13.09 -14.48
CA VAL A 323 3.65 14.25 -14.81
C VAL A 323 3.57 15.32 -13.72
N LYS A 324 2.36 15.63 -13.22
CA LYS A 324 2.16 16.57 -12.10
C LYS A 324 2.85 16.11 -10.82
N ALA A 325 2.67 14.84 -10.44
CA ALA A 325 3.27 14.27 -9.24
C ALA A 325 4.81 14.28 -9.31
N ARG A 326 5.38 13.87 -10.44
CA ARG A 326 6.83 13.91 -10.66
C ARG A 326 7.39 15.32 -10.53
N GLY A 327 6.76 16.30 -11.19
CA GLY A 327 7.22 17.70 -11.12
C GLY A 327 7.05 18.35 -9.75
N LEU A 328 6.16 17.84 -8.88
CA LEU A 328 6.09 18.26 -7.47
C LEU A 328 7.21 17.64 -6.64
N TYR A 329 7.48 16.34 -6.85
CA TYR A 329 8.55 15.64 -6.16
C TYR A 329 9.93 16.24 -6.46
N GLU A 330 10.22 16.50 -7.74
CA GLU A 330 11.47 17.13 -8.18
C GLU A 330 11.67 18.48 -7.49
N ARG A 331 10.65 19.35 -7.48
CA ARG A 331 10.70 20.65 -6.78
C ARG A 331 10.96 20.53 -5.28
N ILE A 332 10.25 19.63 -4.60
CA ILE A 332 10.45 19.41 -3.15
C ILE A 332 11.87 18.90 -2.87
N THR A 333 12.39 18.04 -3.74
CA THR A 333 13.74 17.48 -3.61
C THR A 333 14.79 18.56 -3.83
N GLU A 334 14.64 19.38 -4.86
CA GLU A 334 15.52 20.54 -5.13
C GLU A 334 15.52 21.55 -3.96
N ASP A 335 14.34 21.91 -3.45
CA ASP A 335 14.20 22.80 -2.29
C ASP A 335 14.88 22.20 -1.04
N SER A 336 14.78 20.89 -0.85
CA SER A 336 15.41 20.19 0.28
C SER A 336 16.94 20.16 0.16
N ILE A 337 17.47 19.94 -1.04
CA ILE A 337 18.92 19.95 -1.30
C ILE A 337 19.47 21.36 -1.11
N ALA A 338 18.81 22.37 -1.66
CA ALA A 338 19.22 23.78 -1.52
C ALA A 338 19.26 24.22 -0.04
N ARG A 339 18.29 23.80 0.77
CA ARG A 339 18.28 24.07 2.22
C ARG A 339 19.40 23.35 2.97
N GLN A 340 19.75 22.12 2.57
CA GLN A 340 20.87 21.40 3.17
C GLN A 340 22.23 22.01 2.80
N GLU A 341 22.40 22.48 1.57
CA GLU A 341 23.64 23.15 1.14
C GLU A 341 23.83 24.50 1.84
N TYR A 342 22.75 25.25 2.09
CA TYR A 342 22.81 26.52 2.84
C TYR A 342 23.16 26.32 4.33
N ASN A 343 22.83 25.16 4.92
CA ASN A 343 23.02 24.88 6.35
C ASN A 343 24.36 24.18 6.68
N ARG A 344 25.28 24.09 5.70
CA ARG A 344 26.58 23.45 5.90
C ARG A 344 27.56 24.44 6.56
N PRO A 345 28.08 24.15 7.77
CA PRO A 345 29.05 25.05 8.41
C PRO A 345 30.39 25.02 7.65
N GLU A 346 31.03 26.19 7.52
CA GLU A 346 32.38 26.37 6.97
C GLU A 346 33.48 25.72 7.82
#